data_AF-A0A6J8EVY1-F1
#
_entry.id   AF-A0A6J8EVY1-F1
#
_cell.length_a   1.000
_cell.length_b   1.000
_cell.length_c   1.000
_cell.angle_alpha   90.00
_cell.angle_beta   90.00
_cell.angle_gamma   90.00
#
_symmetry.space_group_name_H-M   'P 1'
#
loop_
_entity.id
_entity.type
_entity.pdbx_description
1 polymer ?
#
loop_
_entity_poly.entity_id
_entity_poly.type
_entity_poly.pdbx_seq_one_letter_code
_entity_poly.pdbx_strand_id
1 'polypeptide(L)'
;MDSATGVIPDFSLVQVSETTLSNKMELIGFQRSLASIEAADLTVGVVVTDRHVQIRKARQQITVTRNIRALETYYSMMLKYCPKRLEFEYAFMVAHTQFAVVDNNVNIGRNQKTDANGKLSFATRCPKSAGRWTTRKIYEKKDYDFKADI
;
A
#
# COMPACT_ATOMS: atom_id res chain seq x y z
N MET A 1 -5.45 3.07 -1.26
CA MET A 1 -5.69 1.93 -0.35
C MET A 1 -6.87 2.29 0.52
N ASP A 2 -7.87 1.42 0.57
CA ASP A 2 -8.99 1.54 1.50
C ASP A 2 -8.50 1.27 2.93
N SER A 3 -8.84 2.16 3.86
CA SER A 3 -8.45 2.06 5.26
C SER A 3 -9.14 0.93 6.03
N ALA A 4 -10.34 0.52 5.60
CA ALA A 4 -11.10 -0.51 6.30
C ALA A 4 -10.63 -1.91 5.92
N THR A 5 -10.53 -2.18 4.62
CA THR A 5 -10.17 -3.50 4.10
C THR A 5 -8.66 -3.68 3.87
N GLY A 6 -7.92 -2.59 3.65
CA GLY A 6 -6.52 -2.64 3.21
C GLY A 6 -6.36 -2.95 1.72
N VAL A 7 -7.47 -3.03 0.96
CA VAL A 7 -7.46 -3.28 -0.49
C VAL A 7 -6.94 -2.06 -1.21
N ILE A 8 -6.17 -2.29 -2.27
CA ILE A 8 -5.68 -1.24 -3.17
C ILE A 8 -6.54 -1.29 -4.44
N PRO A 9 -7.50 -0.36 -4.61
CA PRO A 9 -8.40 -0.36 -5.77
C PRO A 9 -7.71 0.18 -7.03
N ASP A 10 -6.78 1.12 -6.87
CA ASP A 10 -6.08 1.79 -7.95
C ASP A 10 -4.67 2.17 -7.49
N PHE A 11 -3.74 2.24 -8.45
CA PHE A 11 -2.42 2.83 -8.28
C PHE A 11 -2.05 3.61 -9.54
N SER A 12 -1.32 4.71 -9.39
CA SER A 12 -0.81 5.50 -10.51
C SER A 12 0.70 5.66 -10.42
N LEU A 13 1.40 5.32 -11.49
CA LEU A 13 2.81 5.64 -11.70
C LEU A 13 2.91 6.82 -12.65
N VAL A 14 3.69 7.81 -12.26
CA VAL A 14 3.95 9.02 -13.05
C VAL A 14 5.44 9.07 -13.34
N GLN A 15 5.83 9.35 -14.59
CA GLN A 15 7.23 9.60 -14.93
C GLN A 15 7.55 11.09 -14.85
N VAL A 16 8.78 11.43 -14.47
CA VAL A 16 9.23 12.84 -14.42
C VAL A 16 9.23 13.51 -15.78
N SER A 17 9.30 12.77 -16.89
CA SER A 17 9.18 13.33 -18.25
C SER A 17 7.78 13.83 -18.58
N GLU A 18 6.76 13.27 -17.92
CA GLU A 18 5.37 13.69 -18.06
C GLU A 18 5.07 14.95 -17.22
N THR A 19 5.98 15.31 -16.31
CA THR A 19 5.82 16.45 -15.41
C THR A 19 6.93 17.46 -15.62
N THR A 20 6.67 18.72 -15.30
CA THR A 20 7.74 19.74 -15.39
C THR A 20 8.79 19.56 -14.29
N LEU A 21 8.39 18.96 -13.14
CA LEU A 21 9.20 18.85 -11.92
C LEU A 21 8.77 17.61 -11.13
N SER A 22 9.75 16.96 -10.48
CA SER A 22 9.52 15.81 -9.60
C SER A 22 8.49 16.08 -8.51
N ASN A 23 8.54 17.27 -7.91
CA ASN A 23 7.61 17.68 -6.84
C ASN A 23 6.13 17.67 -7.26
N LYS A 24 5.82 17.74 -8.57
CA LYS A 24 4.44 17.70 -9.09
C LYS A 24 3.93 16.28 -9.33
N MET A 25 4.81 15.28 -9.37
CA MET A 25 4.45 13.90 -9.68
C MET A 25 3.44 13.32 -8.70
N GLU A 26 3.60 13.63 -7.40
CA GLU A 26 2.65 13.17 -6.37
C GLU A 26 1.25 13.75 -6.57
N LEU A 27 1.16 15.04 -6.92
CA LEU A 27 -0.13 15.69 -7.17
C LEU A 27 -0.81 15.12 -8.42
N ILE A 28 -0.06 14.90 -9.50
CA ILE A 28 -0.59 14.34 -10.75
C ILE A 28 -1.03 12.90 -10.55
N GLY A 29 -0.23 12.08 -9.87
CA GLY A 29 -0.59 10.70 -9.55
C GLY A 29 -1.87 10.64 -8.69
N PHE A 30 -1.98 11.55 -7.71
CA PHE A 30 -3.18 11.67 -6.89
C PHE A 30 -4.42 12.05 -7.71
N GLN A 31 -4.30 13.01 -8.64
CA GLN A 31 -5.40 13.41 -9.52
C GLN A 31 -5.83 12.27 -10.45
N ARG A 32 -4.88 11.53 -11.03
CA ARG A 32 -5.15 10.36 -11.88
C ARG A 32 -5.91 9.28 -11.12
N SER A 33 -5.46 8.94 -9.92
CA SER A 33 -6.15 7.94 -9.10
C SER A 33 -7.55 8.39 -8.67
N LEU A 34 -7.74 9.68 -8.35
CA LEU A 34 -9.08 10.20 -8.07
C LEU A 34 -10.02 10.12 -9.28
N ALA A 35 -9.53 10.50 -10.46
CA ALA A 35 -10.31 10.41 -11.69
C ALA A 35 -10.69 8.95 -12.03
N SER A 36 -9.77 8.00 -11.81
CA SER A 36 -10.01 6.56 -11.98
C SER A 36 -11.13 6.06 -11.03
N ILE A 37 -11.08 6.49 -9.77
CA ILE A 37 -12.08 6.14 -8.74
C ILE A 37 -13.45 6.78 -9.05
N GLU A 38 -13.48 8.05 -9.46
CA GLU A 38 -14.71 8.74 -9.86
C GLU A 38 -15.32 8.11 -11.13
N ALA A 39 -14.49 7.70 -12.09
CA ALA A 39 -14.94 6.97 -13.28
C ALA A 39 -15.48 5.57 -12.97
N ALA A 40 -15.04 4.95 -11.87
CA ALA A 40 -15.55 3.68 -11.37
C ALA A 40 -16.80 3.84 -10.47
N ASP A 41 -17.40 5.05 -10.41
CA ASP A 41 -18.56 5.39 -9.58
C ASP A 41 -18.35 5.13 -8.07
N LEU A 42 -17.11 5.27 -7.61
CA LEU A 42 -16.73 5.11 -6.20
C LEU A 42 -16.64 6.48 -5.51
N THR A 43 -17.34 6.64 -4.39
CA THR A 43 -17.30 7.89 -3.61
C THR A 43 -16.15 7.88 -2.60
N VAL A 44 -15.25 8.86 -2.66
CA VAL A 44 -14.17 9.03 -1.69
C VAL A 44 -14.66 9.87 -0.49
N GLY A 45 -14.97 9.22 0.62
CA GLY A 45 -15.40 9.92 1.84
C GLY A 45 -14.26 10.62 2.59
N VAL A 46 -13.11 9.95 2.75
CA VAL A 46 -11.97 10.49 3.51
C VAL A 46 -10.66 10.19 2.78
N VAL A 47 -9.80 11.20 2.71
CA VAL A 47 -8.44 11.07 2.15
C VAL A 47 -7.41 11.22 3.26
N VAL A 48 -6.48 10.27 3.35
CA VAL A 48 -5.36 10.27 4.30
C VAL A 48 -4.04 10.38 3.53
N THR A 49 -3.22 11.39 3.84
CA THR A 49 -1.90 11.60 3.19
C THR A 49 -0.84 12.01 4.22
N ASP A 50 0.45 11.88 3.85
CA ASP A 50 1.58 12.34 4.67
C ASP A 50 1.78 13.87 4.59
N ARG A 51 0.71 14.63 4.89
CA ARG A 51 0.68 16.10 4.91
C ARG A 51 1.33 16.77 3.69
N HIS A 52 1.26 16.12 2.52
CA HIS A 52 1.87 16.66 1.31
C HIS A 52 1.25 18.03 0.96
N VAL A 53 2.09 19.07 0.88
CA VAL A 53 1.64 20.47 0.85
C VAL A 53 0.77 20.76 -0.36
N GLN A 54 1.08 20.17 -1.52
CA GLN A 54 0.31 20.38 -2.74
C GLN A 54 -1.06 19.70 -2.69
N ILE A 55 -1.14 18.47 -2.15
CA ILE A 55 -2.41 17.75 -2.02
C ILE A 55 -3.31 18.45 -1.01
N ARG A 56 -2.74 18.96 0.09
CA ARG A 56 -3.48 19.75 1.08
C ARG A 56 -4.06 21.04 0.49
N LYS A 57 -3.39 21.66 -0.46
CA LYS A 57 -3.90 22.83 -1.20
C LYS A 57 -5.00 22.45 -2.20
N ALA A 58 -4.94 21.25 -2.77
CA ALA A 58 -5.81 20.84 -3.86
C ALA A 58 -7.25 20.46 -3.44
N ARG A 59 -7.51 20.06 -2.19
CA ARG A 59 -8.87 19.72 -1.73
C ARG A 59 -9.12 20.15 -0.28
N GLN A 60 -10.28 20.77 -0.03
CA GLN A 60 -10.72 21.28 1.28
C GLN A 60 -11.32 20.20 2.22
N GLN A 61 -11.59 18.98 1.74
CA GLN A 61 -12.21 17.89 2.50
C GLN A 61 -11.21 16.77 2.89
N ILE A 62 -9.96 17.14 3.19
CA ILE A 62 -8.93 16.18 3.60
C ILE A 62 -8.88 16.14 5.13
N THR A 63 -9.36 15.06 5.73
CA THR A 63 -9.15 14.82 7.16
C THR A 63 -7.78 14.18 7.35
N VAL A 64 -6.83 14.94 7.90
CA VAL A 64 -5.49 14.43 8.21
C VAL A 64 -5.60 13.49 9.41
N THR A 65 -5.71 12.18 9.15
CA THR A 65 -5.60 11.14 10.19
C THR A 65 -4.29 10.38 10.06
N ARG A 66 -3.82 9.77 11.15
CA ARG A 66 -2.44 9.27 11.29
C ARG A 66 -2.28 7.75 11.06
N ASN A 67 -3.34 7.06 10.66
CA ASN A 67 -3.33 5.59 10.57
C ASN A 67 -2.84 5.10 9.19
N ILE A 68 -1.55 5.34 8.89
CA ILE A 68 -0.87 4.99 7.63
C ILE A 68 -0.20 3.59 7.71
N ARG A 69 -0.36 2.88 8.84
CA ARG A 69 0.34 1.61 9.14
C ARG A 69 0.15 0.53 8.06
N ALA A 70 -1.04 0.45 7.47
CA ALA A 70 -1.33 -0.49 6.40
C ALA A 70 -0.53 -0.16 5.12
N LEU A 71 -0.46 1.13 4.77
CA LEU A 71 0.32 1.62 3.64
C LEU A 71 1.83 1.40 3.83
N GLU A 72 2.36 1.59 5.04
CA GLU A 72 3.77 1.31 5.36
C GLU A 72 4.11 -0.19 5.16
N THR A 73 3.18 -1.06 5.55
CA THR A 73 3.32 -2.51 5.38
C THR A 73 3.31 -2.89 3.90
N TYR A 74 2.40 -2.30 3.12
CA TYR A 74 2.38 -2.46 1.67
C TYR A 74 3.67 -1.97 1.02
N TYR A 75 4.17 -0.78 1.38
CA TYR A 75 5.39 -0.24 0.81
C TYR A 75 6.59 -1.17 1.03
N SER A 76 6.71 -1.73 2.24
CA SER A 76 7.75 -2.71 2.57
C SER A 76 7.65 -3.99 1.72
N MET A 77 6.43 -4.37 1.33
CA MET A 77 6.18 -5.52 0.46
C MET A 77 6.46 -5.20 -1.01
N MET A 78 6.00 -4.04 -1.50
CA MET A 78 6.21 -3.56 -2.87
C MET A 78 7.71 -3.50 -3.21
N LEU A 79 8.55 -3.11 -2.24
CA LEU A 79 10.01 -3.09 -2.41
C LEU A 79 10.64 -4.46 -2.71
N LYS A 80 9.93 -5.56 -2.47
CA LYS A 80 10.39 -6.91 -2.88
C LYS A 80 10.20 -7.14 -4.37
N TYR A 81 9.19 -6.52 -4.98
CA TYR A 81 8.90 -6.58 -6.41
C TYR A 81 9.67 -5.51 -7.17
N CYS A 82 9.72 -4.29 -6.64
CA CYS A 82 10.42 -3.15 -7.22
C CYS A 82 11.48 -2.61 -6.25
N PRO A 83 12.65 -3.27 -6.14
CA PRO A 83 13.73 -2.81 -5.26
C PRO A 83 14.33 -1.49 -5.77
N LYS A 84 14.48 -0.50 -4.87
CA LYS A 84 15.05 0.83 -5.18
C LYS A 84 16.49 0.84 -5.73
N ARG A 85 17.21 -0.27 -5.58
CA ARG A 85 18.63 -0.38 -5.97
C ARG A 85 18.80 -0.89 -7.40
N LEU A 86 17.73 -1.31 -8.05
CA LEU A 86 17.74 -1.76 -9.43
C LEU A 86 16.98 -0.76 -10.28
N GLU A 87 17.51 -0.49 -11.46
CA GLU A 87 16.85 0.32 -12.47
C GLU A 87 15.94 -0.58 -13.30
N PHE A 88 14.73 -0.10 -13.57
CA PHE A 88 13.74 -0.81 -14.38
C PHE A 88 13.21 0.16 -15.43
N GLU A 89 12.89 -0.36 -16.61
CA GLU A 89 12.11 0.39 -17.59
C GLU A 89 10.73 0.70 -17.02
N TYR A 90 10.10 1.78 -17.50
CA TYR A 90 8.78 2.19 -17.04
C TYR A 90 7.73 1.08 -17.16
N ALA A 91 7.72 0.33 -18.27
CA ALA A 91 6.81 -0.79 -18.48
C ALA A 91 6.98 -1.89 -17.40
N PHE A 92 8.22 -2.22 -17.05
CA PHE A 92 8.51 -3.18 -15.98
C PHE A 92 8.12 -2.63 -14.60
N MET A 93 8.36 -1.33 -14.33
CA MET A 93 7.92 -0.72 -13.07
C MET A 93 6.40 -0.82 -12.89
N VAL A 94 5.63 -0.60 -13.98
CA VAL A 94 4.18 -0.78 -13.98
C VAL A 94 3.82 -2.22 -13.66
N ALA A 95 4.36 -3.19 -14.40
CA ALA A 95 4.08 -4.61 -14.17
C ALA A 95 4.44 -5.06 -12.74
N HIS A 96 5.64 -4.73 -12.26
CA HIS A 96 6.07 -5.07 -10.90
C HIS A 96 5.19 -4.44 -9.82
N THR A 97 4.69 -3.23 -10.05
CA THR A 97 3.76 -2.57 -9.12
C THR A 97 2.39 -3.24 -9.16
N GLN A 98 1.90 -3.66 -10.34
CA GLN A 98 0.66 -4.44 -10.47
C GLN A 98 0.76 -5.76 -9.71
N PHE A 99 1.86 -6.50 -9.86
CA PHE A 99 2.10 -7.73 -9.10
C PHE A 99 2.10 -7.48 -7.59
N ALA A 100 2.71 -6.39 -7.13
CA ALA A 100 2.69 -6.02 -5.71
C ALA A 100 1.26 -5.71 -5.23
N VAL A 101 0.45 -5.04 -6.03
CA VAL A 101 -0.97 -4.75 -5.73
C VAL A 101 -1.77 -6.05 -5.64
N VAL A 102 -1.62 -6.96 -6.60
CA VAL A 102 -2.30 -8.26 -6.61
C VAL A 102 -1.89 -9.10 -5.40
N ASP A 103 -0.59 -9.24 -5.12
CA ASP A 103 -0.10 -9.96 -3.94
C ASP A 103 -0.69 -9.38 -2.64
N ASN A 104 -0.77 -8.05 -2.53
CA ASN A 104 -1.41 -7.42 -1.37
C ASN A 104 -2.87 -7.83 -1.29
N ASN A 105 -3.62 -7.61 -2.37
CA ASN A 105 -5.06 -7.77 -2.40
C ASN A 105 -5.50 -9.22 -2.16
N VAL A 106 -4.81 -10.21 -2.74
CA VAL A 106 -5.07 -11.64 -2.53
C VAL A 106 -4.78 -12.04 -1.07
N ASN A 107 -3.74 -11.47 -0.47
CA ASN A 107 -3.30 -11.84 0.88
C ASN A 107 -3.91 -10.97 2.00
N ILE A 108 -4.95 -10.20 1.70
CA ILE A 108 -5.79 -9.51 2.70
C ILE A 108 -6.68 -10.54 3.39
N GLY A 109 -6.95 -10.31 4.69
CA GLY A 109 -7.87 -11.18 5.44
C GLY A 109 -7.29 -12.52 5.90
N ARG A 110 -5.97 -12.72 5.79
CA ARG A 110 -5.30 -13.94 6.28
C ARG A 110 -5.64 -14.21 7.75
N ASN A 111 -5.99 -15.47 8.03
CA ASN A 111 -6.27 -15.91 9.38
C ASN A 111 -5.01 -15.87 10.25
N GLN A 112 -5.22 -15.63 11.54
CA GLN A 112 -4.14 -15.76 12.51
C GLN A 112 -3.76 -17.23 12.60
N LYS A 113 -2.45 -17.52 12.55
CA LYS A 113 -1.94 -18.88 12.63
C LYS A 113 -2.38 -19.51 13.93
N THR A 114 -2.83 -20.75 13.82
CA THR A 114 -3.20 -21.59 14.96
C THR A 114 -2.12 -22.65 15.17
N ASP A 115 -1.68 -22.84 16.40
CA ASP A 115 -0.74 -23.91 16.78
C ASP A 115 -1.44 -25.28 16.73
N ALA A 116 -0.67 -26.37 16.82
CA ALA A 116 -1.18 -27.75 16.81
C ALA A 116 -2.28 -28.01 17.87
N ASN A 117 -2.31 -27.20 18.94
CA ASN A 117 -3.27 -27.30 20.04
C ASN A 117 -4.51 -26.40 19.85
N GLY A 118 -4.74 -25.80 18.68
CA GLY A 118 -5.90 -24.95 18.44
C GLY A 118 -5.79 -23.53 19.02
N LYS A 119 -4.62 -23.13 19.55
CA LYS A 119 -4.38 -21.81 20.14
C LYS A 119 -3.75 -20.85 19.12
N LEU A 120 -4.17 -19.59 19.16
CA LEU A 120 -3.62 -18.52 18.32
C LEU A 120 -2.13 -18.27 18.61
N SER A 121 -1.29 -18.25 17.58
CA SER A 121 0.15 -18.05 17.68
C SER A 121 0.52 -16.56 17.77
N PHE A 122 1.49 -16.24 18.62
CA PHE A 122 2.02 -14.88 18.80
C PHE A 122 3.56 -14.86 18.75
N ALA A 123 4.12 -13.79 18.21
CA ALA A 123 5.55 -13.51 18.22
C ALA A 123 5.84 -12.34 19.16
N THR A 124 6.81 -12.50 20.05
CA THR A 124 7.29 -11.40 20.89
C THR A 124 8.34 -10.61 20.11
N ARG A 125 8.16 -9.29 19.99
CA ARG A 125 9.14 -8.37 19.40
C ARG A 125 9.38 -7.19 20.31
N CYS A 126 10.65 -6.82 20.44
CA CYS A 126 11.06 -5.57 21.05
C CYS A 126 11.27 -4.51 19.95
N PRO A 127 10.42 -3.46 19.85
CA PRO A 127 10.63 -2.36 18.93
C PRO A 127 11.83 -1.54 19.39
N LYS A 128 12.77 -1.26 18.47
CA LYS A 128 14.00 -0.49 18.76
C LYS A 128 13.72 0.90 19.37
N SER A 129 12.60 1.53 19.02
CA SER A 129 12.24 2.88 19.50
C SER A 129 11.58 2.92 20.88
N ALA A 130 10.92 1.84 21.30
CA ALA A 130 10.13 1.81 22.52
C ALA A 130 10.82 1.06 23.67
N GLY A 131 11.77 0.17 23.36
CA GLY A 131 12.51 -0.64 24.35
C GLY A 131 11.66 -1.62 25.15
N ARG A 132 10.36 -1.73 24.86
CA ARG A 132 9.39 -2.59 25.56
C ARG A 132 9.00 -3.77 24.68
N TRP A 133 8.91 -4.95 25.26
CA TRP A 133 8.42 -6.14 24.56
C TRP A 133 6.95 -5.99 24.22
N THR A 134 6.61 -6.30 22.97
CA THR A 134 5.23 -6.28 22.46
C THR A 134 4.93 -7.62 21.80
N THR A 135 3.73 -8.13 21.99
CA THR A 135 3.24 -9.33 21.30
C THR A 135 2.62 -8.94 19.95
N ARG A 136 2.94 -9.68 18.90
CA ARG A 136 2.42 -9.52 17.54
C ARG A 136 1.71 -10.81 17.13
N LYS A 137 0.56 -10.69 16.47
CA LYS A 137 -0.12 -11.83 15.86
C LYS A 137 0.74 -12.41 14.74
N ILE A 138 0.86 -13.74 14.69
CA ILE A 138 1.49 -14.44 13.56
C ILE A 138 0.37 -14.89 12.63
N TYR A 139 0.47 -14.56 11.36
CA TYR A 139 -0.51 -14.99 10.36
C TYR A 139 -0.05 -16.25 9.64
N GLU A 140 -1.00 -16.92 9.00
CA GLU A 140 -0.72 -18.04 8.11
C GLU A 140 0.20 -17.63 6.94
N LYS A 141 0.77 -18.65 6.29
CA LYS A 141 1.63 -18.46 5.13
C LYS A 141 0.83 -17.75 4.03
N LYS A 142 1.51 -16.86 3.30
CA LYS A 142 0.91 -16.19 2.14
C LYS A 142 0.59 -17.21 1.05
N ASP A 143 -0.52 -16.95 0.38
CA ASP A 143 -0.90 -17.60 -0.85
C ASP A 143 -0.24 -16.88 -2.04
N TYR A 144 0.20 -17.68 -3.03
CA TYR A 144 0.81 -17.23 -4.26
C TYR A 144 0.22 -17.92 -5.49
N ASP A 145 -0.96 -18.52 -5.39
CA ASP A 145 -1.61 -19.26 -6.48
C ASP A 145 -1.83 -18.39 -7.72
N PHE A 146 -2.04 -17.07 -7.53
CA PHE A 146 -2.14 -16.08 -8.62
C PHE A 146 -0.91 -16.01 -9.54
N LYS A 147 0.23 -16.62 -9.18
CA LYS A 147 1.40 -16.71 -10.06
C LYS A 147 1.29 -17.80 -11.12
N ALA A 148 0.39 -18.76 -10.96
CA ALA A 148 0.20 -19.83 -11.94
C ALA A 148 -0.61 -19.37 -13.16
N ASP A 149 -1.44 -18.34 -12.99
CA ASP A 149 -2.36 -17.83 -14.01
C ASP A 149 -1.74 -16.73 -14.91
N ILE A 150 -0.45 -16.44 -14.78
CA ILE A 150 0.28 -15.34 -15.44
C ILE A 150 1.54 -15.87 -16.12
#